data_AF-A0A3R6D8L8-F1
#
_entry.id   AF-A0A3R6D8L8-F1
#
_cell.length_a   1.000
_cell.length_b   1.000
_cell.length_c   1.000
_cell.angle_alpha   90.00
_cell.angle_beta   90.00
_cell.angle_gamma   90.00
#
_symmetry.space_group_name_H-M   'P 1'
#
loop_
_entity.id
_entity.type
_entity.pdbx_description
1 polymer ?
#
loop_
_entity_poly.entity_id
_entity_poly.type
_entity_poly.pdbx_seq_one_letter_code
_entity_poly.pdbx_strand_id
1 'polypeptide(L)'
;MCCDLRLPSSENLDEAEKKIRAFAEKQGLEMTVLRLDQGYWISEEEEIPSLLVELYHKLTTLEDRPYIMEGCTYARHFKQGCGFGAGQQGEKKPFPEGHGSAHGPDEAQNIQVLLRALKLDILAALAIDELWSK
;
A
#
# COMPACT_ATOMS: atom_id res chain seq x y z
N MET A 1 18.27 -15.58 12.08
CA MET A 1 17.94 -14.85 10.83
C MET A 1 16.50 -14.39 10.95
N CYS A 2 16.20 -13.14 10.59
CA CYS A 2 14.83 -12.65 10.51
C CYS A 2 14.45 -12.46 9.04
N CYS A 3 13.22 -12.80 8.69
CA CYS A 3 12.68 -12.66 7.33
C CYS A 3 11.32 -11.95 7.43
N ASP A 4 11.12 -10.91 6.61
CA ASP A 4 9.79 -10.34 6.36
C ASP A 4 9.24 -11.00 5.10
N LEU A 5 8.14 -11.74 5.23
CA LEU A 5 7.53 -12.48 4.14
C LEU A 5 6.17 -11.86 3.80
N ARG A 6 5.98 -11.54 2.52
CA ARG A 6 4.70 -11.05 1.99
C ARG A 6 4.06 -12.12 1.11
N LEU A 7 2.78 -12.36 1.34
CA LEU A 7 1.98 -13.34 0.60
C LEU A 7 0.75 -12.63 0.01
N PRO A 8 0.26 -13.05 -1.17
CA PRO A 8 -1.00 -12.57 -1.71
C PRO A 8 -2.15 -12.70 -0.71
N SER A 9 -3.12 -11.78 -0.76
CA SER A 9 -4.28 -11.78 0.15
C SER A 9 -5.16 -13.02 0.04
N SER A 10 -5.08 -13.74 -1.09
CA SER A 10 -5.77 -15.01 -1.34
C SER A 10 -5.13 -16.21 -0.64
N GLU A 11 -3.91 -16.08 -0.11
CA GLU A 11 -3.21 -17.20 0.53
C GLU A 11 -3.75 -17.49 1.93
N ASN A 12 -3.72 -18.78 2.28
CA ASN A 12 -4.04 -19.25 3.61
C ASN A 12 -2.77 -19.21 4.48
N LEU A 13 -2.75 -18.31 5.46
CA LEU A 13 -1.58 -18.09 6.31
C LEU A 13 -1.24 -19.27 7.21
N ASP A 14 -2.24 -20.02 7.69
CA ASP A 14 -1.99 -21.22 8.51
C ASP A 14 -1.31 -22.32 7.69
N GLU A 15 -1.72 -22.48 6.43
CA GLU A 15 -1.08 -23.43 5.51
C GLU A 15 0.33 -22.98 5.12
N ALA A 16 0.52 -21.69 4.88
CA ALA A 16 1.83 -21.13 4.58
C ALA A 16 2.79 -21.31 5.76
N GLU A 17 2.37 -21.00 6.98
CA GLU A 17 3.17 -21.20 8.19
C GLU A 17 3.57 -22.68 8.34
N LYS A 18 2.62 -23.61 8.19
CA LYS A 18 2.89 -25.06 8.27
C LYS A 18 3.97 -25.49 7.28
N LYS A 19 3.88 -25.02 6.02
CA LYS A 19 4.86 -25.35 4.98
C LYS A 19 6.25 -24.79 5.31
N ILE A 20 6.33 -23.55 5.77
CA ILE A 20 7.60 -22.91 6.14
C ILE A 20 8.21 -23.59 7.36
N ARG A 21 7.40 -23.93 8.37
CA ARG A 21 7.83 -24.66 9.56
C ARG A 21 8.38 -26.04 9.21
N ALA A 22 7.66 -26.81 8.39
CA ALA A 22 8.12 -28.12 7.95
C ALA A 22 9.45 -28.04 7.16
N PHE A 23 9.63 -26.98 6.37
CA PHE A 23 10.90 -26.73 5.70
C PHE A 23 12.03 -26.44 6.70
N ALA A 24 11.79 -25.55 7.68
CA ALA A 24 12.77 -25.22 8.71
C ALA A 24 13.20 -26.45 9.52
N GLU A 25 12.24 -27.27 9.96
CA GLU A 25 12.50 -28.52 10.69
C GLU A 25 13.35 -29.49 9.86
N LYS A 26 13.05 -29.64 8.56
CA LYS A 26 13.83 -30.48 7.65
C LYS A 26 15.29 -30.01 7.50
N GLN A 27 15.55 -28.71 7.69
CA GLN A 27 16.90 -28.13 7.68
C GLN A 27 17.56 -28.08 9.07
N GLY A 28 16.90 -28.57 10.12
CA GLY A 28 17.41 -28.49 11.50
C GLY A 28 17.39 -27.07 12.09
N LEU A 29 16.51 -26.20 11.60
CA LEU A 29 16.34 -24.82 12.06
C LEU A 29 15.15 -24.70 13.02
N GLU A 30 15.32 -23.89 14.06
CA GLU A 30 14.22 -23.45 14.91
C GLU A 30 13.55 -22.21 14.32
N MET A 31 12.21 -22.16 14.32
CA MET A 31 11.43 -21.06 13.76
C MET A 31 10.39 -20.54 14.75
N THR A 32 10.40 -19.23 14.97
CA THR A 32 9.38 -18.50 15.72
C THR A 32 8.67 -17.50 14.79
N VAL A 33 7.34 -17.51 14.81
CA VAL A 33 6.54 -16.49 14.11
C VAL A 33 6.34 -15.32 15.06
N LEU A 34 6.88 -14.15 14.68
CA LEU A 34 6.78 -12.93 15.49
C LEU A 34 5.48 -12.17 15.20
N ARG A 35 5.01 -12.22 13.96
CA ARG A 35 3.81 -11.54 13.49
C ARG A 35 3.24 -12.31 12.30
N LEU A 36 1.91 -12.49 12.32
CA LEU A 36 1.15 -13.13 11.26
C LEU A 36 -0.10 -12.29 11.00
N ASP A 37 -0.27 -11.84 9.77
CA ASP A 37 -1.20 -10.77 9.44
C ASP A 37 -1.89 -11.05 8.11
N GLN A 38 -3.22 -11.21 8.11
CA GLN A 38 -3.98 -11.45 6.88
C GLN A 38 -3.81 -10.27 5.91
N GLY A 39 -3.59 -10.62 4.64
CA GLY A 39 -3.60 -9.67 3.54
C GLY A 39 -4.95 -8.95 3.42
N TYR A 40 -4.94 -7.80 2.75
CA TYR A 40 -6.12 -6.97 2.61
C TYR A 40 -6.29 -6.52 1.17
N TRP A 41 -7.52 -6.60 0.69
CA TRP A 41 -7.90 -6.22 -0.65
C TRP A 41 -9.37 -5.78 -0.66
N ILE A 42 -9.66 -4.72 -1.40
CA ILE A 42 -11.00 -4.29 -1.77
C ILE A 42 -10.99 -3.91 -3.25
N SER A 43 -12.16 -4.01 -3.90
CA SER A 43 -12.28 -3.64 -5.31
C SER A 43 -12.13 -2.12 -5.48
N GLU A 44 -11.55 -1.70 -6.61
CA GLU A 44 -11.53 -0.28 -7.02
C GLU A 44 -12.93 0.27 -7.32
N GLU A 45 -13.89 -0.63 -7.58
CA GLU A 45 -15.29 -0.30 -7.82
C GLU A 45 -16.08 -0.08 -6.53
N GLU A 46 -15.50 -0.38 -5.36
CA GLU A 46 -16.11 -0.06 -4.08
C GLU A 46 -16.27 1.46 -3.91
N GLU A 47 -17.25 1.83 -3.08
CA GLU A 47 -17.69 3.22 -2.88
C GLU A 47 -16.53 4.23 -2.69
N ILE A 48 -15.69 4.04 -1.67
CA ILE A 48 -14.60 4.97 -1.35
C ILE A 48 -13.47 4.92 -2.38
N PRO A 49 -12.92 3.76 -2.78
CA PRO A 49 -11.93 3.69 -3.85
C PRO A 49 -12.38 4.36 -5.16
N SER A 50 -13.60 4.10 -5.61
CA SER A 50 -14.13 4.65 -6.86
C SER A 50 -14.21 6.18 -6.81
N LEU A 51 -14.74 6.74 -5.71
CA LEU A 51 -14.78 8.18 -5.47
C LEU A 51 -13.38 8.82 -5.56
N LEU A 52 -12.38 8.19 -4.93
CA LEU A 52 -11.02 8.70 -4.88
C LEU A 52 -10.31 8.61 -6.24
N VAL A 53 -10.54 7.56 -7.01
CA VAL A 53 -10.04 7.42 -8.39
C VAL A 53 -10.62 8.52 -9.28
N GLU A 54 -11.94 8.74 -9.23
CA GLU A 54 -12.56 9.83 -9.98
C GLU A 54 -11.99 11.20 -9.59
N LEU A 55 -11.82 11.44 -8.28
CA LEU A 55 -11.25 12.69 -7.79
C LEU A 55 -9.81 12.90 -8.30
N TYR A 56 -9.00 11.84 -8.29
CA TYR A 56 -7.63 11.86 -8.81
C TYR A 56 -7.58 12.23 -10.29
N HIS A 57 -8.41 11.60 -11.13
CA HIS A 57 -8.46 11.91 -12.57
C HIS A 57 -9.07 13.29 -12.88
N LYS A 58 -9.93 13.81 -12.01
CA LYS A 58 -10.44 15.20 -12.14
C LYS A 58 -9.36 16.25 -11.83
N LEU A 59 -8.43 15.93 -10.92
CA LEU A 59 -7.44 16.88 -10.39
C LEU A 59 -6.05 16.76 -11.02
N THR A 60 -5.81 15.68 -11.75
CA THR A 60 -4.53 15.40 -12.41
C THR A 60 -4.73 15.12 -13.89
N THR A 61 -3.69 15.31 -14.69
CA THR A 61 -3.67 14.89 -16.10
C THR A 61 -3.02 13.52 -16.26
N LEU A 62 -2.91 12.75 -15.17
CA LEU A 62 -2.23 11.46 -15.12
C LEU A 62 -3.24 10.35 -15.34
N GLU A 63 -2.82 9.31 -16.06
CA GLU A 63 -3.64 8.13 -16.39
C GLU A 63 -3.39 6.96 -15.43
N ASP A 64 -2.79 7.23 -14.26
CA ASP A 64 -2.48 6.20 -13.27
C ASP A 64 -3.76 5.47 -12.85
N ARG A 65 -3.64 4.15 -12.70
CA ARG A 65 -4.71 3.27 -12.26
C ARG A 65 -4.49 2.83 -10.81
N PRO A 66 -5.57 2.57 -10.05
CA PRO A 66 -5.46 1.88 -8.77
C PRO A 66 -4.72 0.54 -8.94
N TYR A 67 -4.00 0.15 -7.89
CA TYR A 67 -3.18 -1.06 -7.89
C TYR A 67 -3.01 -1.57 -6.47
N ILE A 68 -2.59 -2.84 -6.35
CA ILE A 68 -2.30 -3.47 -5.06
C ILE A 68 -0.82 -3.35 -4.77
N MET A 69 -0.49 -2.74 -3.63
CA MET A 69 0.89 -2.60 -3.16
C MET A 69 1.34 -3.87 -2.43
N GLU A 70 2.62 -4.22 -2.56
CA GLU A 70 3.25 -5.30 -1.77
C GLU A 70 3.36 -4.92 -0.27
N GLY A 71 3.44 -3.62 0.01
CA GLY A 71 3.42 -3.07 1.36
C GLY A 71 2.01 -3.02 1.94
N CYS A 72 1.90 -3.20 3.27
CA CYS A 72 0.65 -3.02 3.98
C CYS A 72 0.61 -1.64 4.64
N THR A 73 -0.55 -0.97 4.56
CA THR A 73 -0.83 0.26 5.31
C THR A 73 -1.85 0.00 6.41
N TYR A 74 -2.20 1.04 7.19
CA TYR A 74 -3.29 0.97 8.15
C TYR A 74 -4.66 0.72 7.53
N ALA A 75 -4.81 0.82 6.19
CA ALA A 75 -6.06 0.58 5.47
C ALA A 75 -6.72 -0.75 5.84
N ARG A 76 -5.92 -1.80 6.09
CA ARG A 76 -6.42 -3.14 6.42
C ARG A 76 -7.23 -3.25 7.72
N HIS A 77 -7.18 -2.24 8.58
CA HIS A 77 -7.98 -2.21 9.79
C HIS A 77 -9.41 -1.68 9.57
N PHE A 78 -9.73 -1.23 8.36
CA PHE A 78 -11.01 -0.66 8.00
C PHE A 78 -11.69 -1.46 6.88
N LYS A 79 -13.03 -1.51 6.88
CA LYS A 79 -13.77 -2.26 5.84
C LYS A 79 -13.55 -1.67 4.44
N GLN A 80 -13.59 -0.34 4.32
CA GLN A 80 -13.42 0.40 3.07
C GLN A 80 -12.09 1.21 3.06
N GLY A 81 -11.07 0.72 3.77
CA GLY A 81 -9.79 1.42 3.82
C GLY A 81 -9.03 1.28 2.50
N CYS A 82 -8.39 2.34 2.03
CA CYS A 82 -7.43 2.25 0.93
C CYS A 82 -6.27 3.22 1.14
N GLY A 83 -5.15 2.96 0.46
CA GLY A 83 -4.07 3.94 0.36
C GLY A 83 -4.41 4.95 -0.73
N PHE A 84 -4.22 6.24 -0.46
CA PHE A 84 -4.43 7.32 -1.41
C PHE A 84 -3.37 8.40 -1.21
N GLY A 85 -2.91 9.00 -2.31
CA GLY A 85 -1.98 10.13 -2.28
C GLY A 85 -0.49 9.75 -2.18
N ALA A 86 0.29 10.69 -1.62
CA ALA A 86 1.73 10.78 -1.36
C ALA A 86 2.74 10.41 -2.47
N GLY A 87 2.49 9.40 -3.28
CA GLY A 87 3.39 8.94 -4.34
C GLY A 87 2.88 9.31 -5.74
N GLN A 88 3.81 9.36 -6.69
CA GLN A 88 3.49 9.34 -8.12
C GLN A 88 4.21 8.15 -8.75
N GLN A 89 3.49 7.31 -9.50
CA GLN A 89 4.11 6.21 -10.22
C GLN A 89 5.12 6.74 -11.24
N GLY A 90 6.28 6.09 -11.34
CA GLY A 90 7.33 6.47 -12.27
C GLY A 90 8.02 7.81 -11.97
N GLU A 91 7.83 8.37 -10.77
CA GLU A 91 8.57 9.56 -10.34
C GLU A 91 10.09 9.35 -10.46
N LYS A 92 10.75 10.25 -11.18
CA LYS A 92 12.21 10.29 -11.27
C LYS A 92 12.77 11.25 -10.24
N LYS A 93 13.55 10.73 -9.30
CA LYS A 93 14.29 11.51 -8.32
C LYS A 93 15.72 11.78 -8.83
N PRO A 94 16.37 12.89 -8.45
CA PRO A 94 17.68 13.26 -8.96
C PRO A 94 18.83 12.50 -8.28
N PHE A 95 18.68 11.19 -8.12
CA PHE A 95 19.66 10.31 -7.48
C PHE A 95 20.04 9.15 -8.40
N PRO A 96 21.17 8.45 -8.14
CA PRO A 96 21.53 7.22 -8.84
C PRO A 96 20.47 6.13 -8.72
N GLU A 97 20.53 5.13 -9.60
CA GLU A 97 19.69 3.94 -9.50
C GLU A 97 19.85 3.27 -8.11
N GLY A 98 18.73 2.95 -7.47
CA GLY A 98 18.69 2.39 -6.12
C GLY A 98 18.61 3.42 -4.97
N HIS A 99 18.66 4.72 -5.27
CA HIS A 99 18.57 5.80 -4.27
C HIS A 99 17.24 6.57 -4.36
N GLY A 100 16.88 7.30 -3.31
CA GLY A 100 15.72 8.19 -3.28
C GLY A 100 14.40 7.52 -2.89
N SER A 101 14.32 6.19 -2.93
CA SER A 101 13.12 5.44 -2.52
C SER A 101 12.93 5.46 -1.00
N ALA A 102 11.68 5.26 -0.57
CA ALA A 102 11.38 5.06 0.86
C ALA A 102 12.20 3.88 1.42
N HIS A 103 12.73 4.06 2.63
CA HIS A 103 13.60 3.09 3.31
C HIS A 103 14.92 2.78 2.60
N GLY A 104 15.30 3.59 1.61
CA GLY A 104 16.55 3.47 0.86
C GLY A 104 17.55 4.60 1.16
N PRO A 105 18.77 4.51 0.60
CA PRO A 105 19.74 5.60 0.64
C PRO A 105 19.19 6.88 0.01
N ASP A 106 19.54 8.03 0.57
CA ASP A 106 19.11 9.36 0.10
C ASP A 106 17.60 9.50 -0.07
N GLU A 107 16.81 8.86 0.81
CA GLU A 107 15.35 8.97 0.82
C GLU A 107 14.92 10.45 0.72
N ALA A 108 14.11 10.74 -0.30
CA ALA A 108 13.61 12.08 -0.53
C ALA A 108 12.21 12.06 -1.12
N GLN A 109 11.56 13.22 -1.09
CA GLN A 109 10.24 13.44 -1.67
C GLN A 109 10.27 14.69 -2.56
N ASN A 110 9.64 14.64 -3.72
CA ASN A 110 9.49 15.81 -4.56
C ASN A 110 8.44 16.76 -3.96
N ILE A 111 8.84 18.01 -3.74
CA ILE A 111 7.99 19.02 -3.11
C ILE A 111 6.71 19.25 -3.93
N GLN A 112 6.76 19.21 -5.26
CA GLN A 112 5.58 19.40 -6.10
C GLN A 112 4.61 18.20 -6.04
N VAL A 113 5.15 16.98 -5.94
CA VAL A 113 4.34 15.76 -5.72
C VAL A 113 3.69 15.84 -4.34
N LEU A 114 4.45 16.21 -3.31
CA LEU A 114 3.95 16.36 -1.94
C LEU A 114 2.83 17.42 -1.84
N LEU A 115 3.01 18.60 -2.43
CA LEU A 115 2.00 19.66 -2.38
C LEU A 115 0.72 19.27 -3.12
N ARG A 116 0.83 18.53 -4.22
CA ARG A 116 -0.34 17.96 -4.92
C ARG A 116 -1.01 16.87 -4.09
N ALA A 117 -0.24 16.00 -3.45
CA ALA A 117 -0.78 14.99 -2.54
C ALA A 117 -1.57 15.64 -1.41
N LEU A 118 -1.03 16.68 -0.78
CA LEU A 118 -1.74 17.45 0.25
C LEU A 118 -3.08 18.02 -0.26
N LYS A 119 -3.11 18.56 -1.47
CA LYS A 119 -4.34 19.04 -2.10
C LYS A 119 -5.34 17.89 -2.34
N LEU A 120 -4.86 16.75 -2.82
CA LEU A 120 -5.67 15.55 -3.03
C LEU A 120 -6.27 15.07 -1.71
N ASP A 121 -5.48 14.98 -0.65
CA ASP A 121 -5.90 14.49 0.67
C ASP A 121 -6.99 15.39 1.28
N ILE A 122 -6.84 16.72 1.19
CA ILE A 122 -7.85 17.67 1.67
C ILE A 122 -9.17 17.50 0.91
N LEU A 123 -9.10 17.41 -0.43
CA LEU A 123 -10.30 17.29 -1.24
C LEU A 123 -10.96 15.91 -1.11
N ALA A 124 -10.17 14.86 -0.90
CA ALA A 124 -10.64 13.52 -0.61
C ALA A 124 -11.42 13.48 0.71
N ALA A 125 -10.88 14.07 1.77
CA ALA A 125 -11.55 14.14 3.06
C ALA A 125 -12.91 14.85 2.94
N LEU A 126 -12.98 15.97 2.21
CA LEU A 126 -14.23 16.70 1.97
C LEU A 126 -15.23 15.89 1.14
N ALA A 127 -14.77 15.20 0.09
CA ALA A 127 -15.63 14.39 -0.76
C ALA A 127 -16.22 13.19 0.00
N ILE A 128 -15.42 12.55 0.86
CA ILE A 128 -15.87 11.45 1.73
C ILE A 128 -16.87 11.96 2.76
N ASP A 129 -16.60 13.12 3.40
CA ASP A 129 -17.51 13.73 4.37
C ASP A 129 -18.86 14.06 3.73
N GLU A 130 -18.87 14.63 2.51
CA GLU A 130 -20.11 14.91 1.77
C GLU A 130 -20.87 13.63 1.39
N LEU A 131 -20.15 12.56 1.02
CA LEU A 131 -20.75 11.28 0.66
C LEU A 131 -21.44 10.64 1.88
N TRP A 132 -20.79 10.65 3.04
CA TRP A 132 -21.32 10.01 4.26
C TRP A 132 -22.28 10.88 5.07
N SER A 133 -22.34 12.19 4.80
CA SER A 133 -23.29 13.09 5.46
C SER A 133 -24.70 13.08 4.83
N LYS A 134 -24.91 12.29 3.77
CA LYS A 134 -26.20 12.08 3.10
C LYS A 134 -26.96 10.91 3.71
#